data_AF-A0A353V9Q8-F1
#
_entry.id   AF-A0A353V9Q8-F1
#
_cell.length_a   1.000
_cell.length_b   1.000
_cell.length_c   1.000
_cell.angle_alpha   90.00
_cell.angle_beta   90.00
_cell.angle_gamma   90.00
#
_symmetry.space_group_name_H-M   'P 1'
#
loop_
_entity.id
_entity.type
_entity.pdbx_description
1 polymer ?
#
loop_
_entity_poly.entity_id
_entity_poly.type
_entity_poly.pdbx_seq_one_letter_code
_entity_poly.pdbx_strand_id
1 'polypeptide(L)'
;MPANLTPEYRAAEAAFRKARDPRERLECLREMLRVIPKHKGTDHLQGDIKRRIKERSEELERPQRGGARSGPALMVRPEGAAQLALLGPPNAGKSSLHARLTGSGAHVAPYPFTTGYPEPGMMPHEDIRFQLVDLPAVSPERPVSWLASALETADAALLVVDLGDVAVVEQVEAVHAVLRERRVTLTDWREPAAEAAGASAAGDDDPFALRLPALLLANKADGLADADAELRVFLEVAGLRYPALAVSATTGRGLGQIGPWLFGHLGIARVYTKAPGRPPDLGRPFVLHRGQTVEDVARLVHKDFARTLKYARVWGRAGFAGQHVGREHPVADGDVVELHV
;
A
#
# COMPACT_ATOMS: atom_id res chain seq x y z
N MET A 1 -1.31 23.74 47.76
CA MET A 1 -0.81 25.13 47.76
C MET A 1 -1.24 25.80 46.48
N PRO A 2 -1.69 27.06 46.47
CA PRO A 2 -2.00 27.75 45.22
C PRO A 2 -0.73 27.87 44.38
N ALA A 3 -0.72 27.26 43.19
CA ALA A 3 0.39 27.37 42.26
C ALA A 3 0.51 28.84 41.81
N ASN A 4 1.70 29.41 41.94
CA ASN A 4 1.96 30.78 41.46
C ASN A 4 2.08 30.75 39.92
N LEU A 5 0.94 30.85 39.24
CA LEU A 5 0.86 30.80 37.78
C LEU A 5 1.22 32.15 37.16
N THR A 6 2.04 32.10 36.10
CA THR A 6 2.51 33.29 35.38
C THR A 6 1.36 34.03 34.68
N PRO A 7 1.49 35.36 34.44
CA PRO A 7 0.54 36.10 33.62
C PRO A 7 0.34 35.51 32.21
N GLU A 8 1.42 34.98 31.63
CA GLU A 8 1.43 34.28 30.35
C GLU A 8 0.56 33.02 30.38
N TYR A 9 0.67 32.21 31.43
CA TYR A 9 -0.19 31.04 31.61
C TYR A 9 -1.67 31.44 31.72
N ARG A 10 -1.98 32.50 32.46
CA ARG A 10 -3.37 32.99 32.61
C ARG A 10 -3.94 33.50 31.29
N ALA A 11 -3.11 34.13 30.45
CA ALA A 11 -3.50 34.54 29.11
C ALA A 11 -3.78 33.34 28.19
N ALA A 12 -2.91 32.33 28.20
CA ALA A 12 -3.10 31.08 27.45
C ALA A 12 -4.35 30.31 27.91
N GLU A 13 -4.62 30.28 29.22
CA GLU A 13 -5.83 29.68 29.77
C GLU A 13 -7.10 30.44 29.34
N ALA A 14 -7.07 31.78 29.33
CA ALA A 14 -8.18 32.59 28.86
C ALA A 14 -8.44 32.39 27.36
N ALA A 15 -7.38 32.23 26.55
CA ALA A 15 -7.48 31.89 25.13
C ALA A 15 -8.12 30.52 24.92
N PHE A 16 -7.67 29.50 25.67
CA PHE A 16 -8.27 28.16 25.64
C PHE A 16 -9.77 28.18 25.97
N ARG A 17 -10.20 28.99 26.96
CA ARG A 17 -11.62 29.13 27.32
C ARG A 17 -12.45 29.81 26.23
N LYS A 18 -11.87 30.71 25.44
CA LYS A 18 -12.54 31.43 24.35
C LYS A 18 -12.61 30.60 23.06
N ALA A 19 -11.60 29.77 22.79
CA ALA A 19 -11.53 28.93 21.61
C ALA A 19 -12.77 28.03 21.52
N ARG A 20 -13.38 27.98 20.33
CA ARG A 20 -14.56 27.14 20.04
C ARG A 20 -14.20 26.01 19.08
N ASP A 21 -13.21 26.22 18.22
CA ASP A 21 -12.74 25.21 17.29
C ASP A 21 -11.91 24.13 17.99
N PRO A 22 -12.14 22.83 17.71
CA PRO A 22 -11.38 21.74 18.31
C PRO A 22 -9.87 21.77 18.05
N ARG A 23 -9.40 22.22 16.87
CA ARG A 23 -7.96 22.32 16.57
C ARG A 23 -7.34 23.52 17.27
N GLU A 24 -8.02 24.66 17.27
CA GLU A 24 -7.60 25.86 18.02
C GLU A 24 -7.47 25.57 19.52
N ARG A 25 -8.40 24.82 20.10
CA ARG A 25 -8.33 24.37 21.51
C ARG A 25 -7.12 23.49 21.80
N LEU A 26 -6.73 22.63 20.87
CA LEU A 26 -5.54 21.79 21.02
C LEU A 26 -4.26 22.64 21.04
N GLU A 27 -4.17 23.63 20.15
CA GLU A 27 -3.04 24.57 20.12
C GLU A 27 -2.96 25.41 21.40
N CYS A 28 -4.09 25.89 21.92
CA CYS A 28 -4.09 26.59 23.21
C CYS A 28 -3.62 25.70 24.38
N LEU A 29 -3.96 24.41 24.40
CA LEU A 29 -3.47 23.47 25.41
C LEU A 29 -1.96 23.23 25.31
N ARG A 30 -1.43 23.14 24.08
CA ARG A 30 0.02 23.03 23.82
C ARG A 30 0.76 24.27 24.32
N GLU A 31 0.20 25.44 24.06
CA GLU A 31 0.77 26.71 24.54
C GLU A 31 0.71 26.81 26.08
N MET A 32 -0.40 26.41 26.71
CA MET A 32 -0.50 26.32 28.17
C MET A 32 0.57 25.39 28.77
N LEU A 33 0.90 24.26 28.12
CA LEU A 33 1.96 23.36 28.57
C LEU A 33 3.37 23.95 28.39
N ARG A 34 3.53 24.88 27.44
CA ARG A 34 4.80 25.55 27.17
C ARG A 34 5.12 26.61 28.23
N VAL A 35 4.13 27.41 28.61
CA VAL A 35 4.31 28.57 29.50
C VAL A 35 4.12 28.25 30.99
N ILE A 36 3.63 27.05 31.33
CA ILE A 36 3.46 26.63 32.73
C ILE A 36 4.83 26.48 33.43
N PRO A 37 5.00 27.01 34.66
CA PRO A 37 6.21 26.77 35.45
C PRO A 37 6.42 25.28 35.71
N LYS A 38 7.65 24.78 35.59
CA LYS A 38 7.99 23.35 35.74
C LYS A 38 8.63 23.09 37.11
N HIS A 39 7.81 22.99 38.14
CA HIS A 39 8.26 22.71 39.51
C HIS A 39 7.21 21.87 40.24
N LYS A 40 7.57 21.27 41.38
CA LYS A 40 6.72 20.34 42.15
C LYS A 40 5.30 20.85 42.44
N GLY A 41 5.10 22.16 42.55
CA GLY A 41 3.79 22.78 42.78
C GLY A 41 2.83 22.79 41.58
N THR A 42 3.28 22.46 40.37
CA THR A 42 2.49 22.46 39.11
C THR A 42 2.46 21.09 38.43
N ASP A 43 3.07 20.07 39.03
CA ASP A 43 3.18 18.72 38.45
C ASP A 43 1.81 18.11 38.10
N HIS A 44 0.83 18.26 39.00
CA HIS A 44 -0.54 17.79 38.73
C HIS A 44 -1.17 18.50 37.54
N LEU A 45 -0.99 19.83 37.45
CA LEU A 45 -1.55 20.64 36.38
C LEU A 45 -0.88 20.34 35.03
N GLN A 46 0.43 20.11 35.02
CA GLN A 46 1.15 19.64 33.83
C GLN A 46 0.64 18.26 33.38
N GLY A 47 0.41 17.35 34.34
CA GLY A 47 -0.17 16.03 34.06
C GLY A 47 -1.56 16.13 33.43
N ASP A 48 -2.42 16.99 33.98
CA ASP A 48 -3.76 17.23 33.44
C ASP A 48 -3.73 17.84 32.03
N ILE A 49 -2.85 18.82 31.77
CA ILE A 49 -2.71 19.42 30.43
C ILE A 49 -2.22 18.38 29.42
N LYS A 50 -1.20 17.58 29.76
CA LYS A 50 -0.69 16.50 28.90
C LYS A 50 -1.77 15.46 28.59
N ARG A 51 -2.57 15.07 29.60
CA ARG A 51 -3.69 14.15 29.41
C ARG A 51 -4.73 14.72 28.45
N ARG A 52 -5.13 15.99 28.64
CA ARG A 52 -6.08 16.68 27.76
C ARG A 52 -5.57 16.84 26.33
N ILE A 53 -4.27 17.11 26.13
CA ILE A 53 -3.65 17.13 24.80
C ILE A 53 -3.80 15.76 24.14
N LYS A 54 -3.42 14.68 24.84
CA LYS A 54 -3.54 13.31 24.32
C LYS A 54 -4.98 12.96 23.93
N GLU A 55 -5.94 13.18 24.84
CA GLU A 55 -7.36 12.90 24.61
C GLU A 55 -7.91 13.69 23.41
N ARG A 56 -7.56 14.98 23.28
CA ARG A 56 -8.05 15.84 22.19
C ARG A 56 -7.35 15.57 20.86
N SER A 57 -6.07 15.23 20.87
CA SER A 57 -5.35 14.76 19.67
C SER A 57 -5.97 13.47 19.16
N GLU A 58 -6.21 12.49 20.04
CA GLU A 58 -6.89 11.24 19.70
C GLU A 58 -8.35 11.48 19.26
N GLU A 59 -9.07 12.45 19.83
CA GLU A 59 -10.44 12.79 19.43
C GLU A 59 -10.51 13.47 18.06
N LEU A 60 -9.53 14.31 17.72
CA LEU A 60 -9.39 14.91 16.39
C LEU A 60 -8.99 13.89 15.32
N GLU A 61 -8.22 12.87 15.73
CA GLU A 61 -7.83 11.75 14.88
C GLU A 61 -8.93 10.68 14.79
N ARG A 62 -9.81 10.59 15.79
CA ARG A 62 -10.98 9.71 15.74
C ARG A 62 -11.99 10.24 14.72
N PRO A 63 -12.35 9.44 13.70
CA PRO A 63 -13.40 9.84 12.76
C PRO A 63 -14.70 10.07 13.53
N GLN A 64 -15.29 11.26 13.39
CA GLN A 64 -16.54 11.65 14.06
C GLN A 64 -17.61 10.56 13.86
N ARG A 65 -17.96 9.87 14.94
CA ARG A 65 -19.09 8.94 14.98
C ARG A 65 -20.38 9.77 15.00
N GLY A 66 -21.04 9.92 13.85
CA GLY A 66 -22.33 10.61 13.81
C GLY A 66 -22.81 11.16 12.47
N GLY A 67 -22.17 10.84 11.34
CA GLY A 67 -22.72 11.08 10.02
C GLY A 67 -22.83 9.76 9.29
N ALA A 68 -23.98 9.46 8.69
CA ALA A 68 -24.07 8.42 7.67
C ALA A 68 -22.90 8.63 6.69
N ARG A 69 -22.00 7.65 6.57
CA ARG A 69 -20.88 7.68 5.64
C ARG A 69 -21.43 7.66 4.21
N SER A 70 -21.81 8.82 3.70
CA SER A 70 -22.02 9.09 2.29
C SER A 70 -20.71 9.60 1.67
N GLY A 71 -19.61 8.89 1.94
CA GLY A 71 -18.34 9.09 1.27
C GLY A 71 -17.77 7.72 0.92
N PRO A 72 -17.17 7.53 -0.28
CA PRO A 72 -16.54 6.27 -0.66
C PRO A 72 -15.56 5.82 0.41
N ALA A 73 -15.44 4.51 0.61
CA ALA A 73 -14.45 3.97 1.52
C ALA A 73 -13.04 4.35 1.02
N LEU A 74 -12.32 5.14 1.82
CA LEU A 74 -10.93 5.55 1.52
C LEU A 74 -9.93 4.39 1.60
N MET A 75 -10.36 3.27 2.18
CA MET A 75 -9.59 2.03 2.28
C MET A 75 -10.32 0.97 1.47
N VAL A 76 -9.66 0.49 0.42
CA VAL A 76 -10.15 -0.59 -0.44
C VAL A 76 -9.78 -1.91 0.21
N ARG A 77 -10.75 -2.82 0.37
CA ARG A 77 -10.46 -4.16 0.89
C ARG A 77 -9.59 -4.92 -0.12
N PRO A 78 -8.48 -5.56 0.33
CA PRO A 78 -7.68 -6.42 -0.53
C PRO A 78 -8.50 -7.53 -1.16
N GLU A 79 -8.39 -7.68 -2.47
CA GLU A 79 -9.02 -8.74 -3.25
C GLU A 79 -8.07 -9.26 -4.33
N GLY A 80 -8.32 -10.48 -4.80
CA GLY A 80 -7.50 -11.10 -5.83
C GLY A 80 -6.17 -11.60 -5.28
N ALA A 81 -5.15 -11.62 -6.15
CA ALA A 81 -3.85 -12.20 -5.86
C ALA A 81 -2.89 -11.26 -5.14
N ALA A 82 -3.04 -9.96 -5.36
CA ALA A 82 -2.34 -8.89 -4.65
C ALA A 82 -3.05 -7.55 -4.94
N GLN A 83 -2.95 -6.62 -4.00
CA GLN A 83 -3.39 -5.24 -4.15
C GLN A 83 -2.20 -4.35 -4.53
N LEU A 84 -2.33 -3.58 -5.61
CA LEU A 84 -1.27 -2.75 -6.19
C LEU A 84 -1.74 -1.29 -6.26
N ALA A 85 -0.96 -0.40 -5.69
CA ALA A 85 -1.26 1.02 -5.66
C ALA A 85 -0.64 1.76 -6.86
N LEU A 86 -1.44 2.41 -7.70
CA LEU A 86 -0.91 3.29 -8.74
C LEU A 86 -0.60 4.67 -8.15
N LEU A 87 0.68 5.04 -8.19
CA LEU A 87 1.21 6.29 -7.67
C LEU A 87 1.92 7.08 -8.77
N GLY A 88 2.13 8.37 -8.55
CA GLY A 88 2.92 9.20 -9.47
C GLY A 88 2.37 10.62 -9.64
N PRO A 89 3.15 11.47 -10.31
CA PRO A 89 2.83 12.88 -10.49
C PRO A 89 1.54 13.09 -11.30
N PRO A 90 0.95 14.31 -11.27
CA PRO A 90 -0.16 14.65 -12.14
C PRO A 90 0.20 14.42 -13.62
N ASN A 91 -0.79 14.09 -14.45
CA ASN A 91 -0.64 13.94 -15.90
C ASN A 91 0.29 12.83 -16.42
N ALA A 92 0.90 12.02 -15.54
CA ALA A 92 1.67 10.82 -15.93
C ALA A 92 0.83 9.72 -16.61
N GLY A 93 -0.51 9.85 -16.60
CA GLY A 93 -1.43 8.90 -17.24
C GLY A 93 -1.83 7.71 -16.37
N LYS A 94 -1.79 7.85 -15.03
CA LYS A 94 -2.22 6.83 -14.05
C LYS A 94 -3.62 6.26 -14.35
N SER A 95 -4.64 7.12 -14.43
CA SER A 95 -6.02 6.69 -14.66
C SER A 95 -6.21 6.06 -16.06
N SER A 96 -5.49 6.54 -17.07
CA SER A 96 -5.49 5.91 -18.41
C SER A 96 -4.88 4.51 -18.37
N LEU A 97 -3.79 4.34 -17.62
CA LEU A 97 -3.13 3.05 -17.44
C LEU A 97 -4.00 2.07 -16.64
N HIS A 98 -4.62 2.54 -15.54
CA HIS A 98 -5.61 1.78 -14.77
C HIS A 98 -6.77 1.32 -15.66
N ALA A 99 -7.37 2.23 -16.43
CA ALA A 99 -8.50 1.91 -17.28
C ALA A 99 -8.16 0.89 -18.37
N ARG A 100 -6.94 0.97 -18.91
CA ARG A 100 -6.44 0.04 -19.93
C ARG A 100 -6.16 -1.34 -19.35
N LEU A 101 -5.53 -1.42 -18.17
CA LEU A 101 -5.14 -2.68 -17.53
C LEU A 101 -6.34 -3.43 -16.93
N THR A 102 -7.34 -2.71 -16.43
CA THR A 102 -8.54 -3.29 -15.81
C THR A 102 -9.68 -3.50 -16.81
N GLY A 103 -9.59 -2.92 -18.00
CA GLY A 103 -10.68 -2.92 -18.98
C GLY A 103 -11.87 -2.02 -18.59
N SER A 104 -11.74 -1.20 -17.54
CA SER A 104 -12.83 -0.34 -17.04
C SER A 104 -13.22 0.76 -18.03
N GLY A 105 -12.40 1.04 -19.05
CA GLY A 105 -12.73 1.95 -20.15
C GLY A 105 -13.96 1.54 -20.99
N ALA A 106 -14.47 0.30 -20.87
CA ALA A 106 -15.71 -0.14 -21.52
C ALA A 106 -17.00 0.28 -20.77
N HIS A 107 -16.88 0.69 -19.50
CA HIS A 107 -17.99 1.15 -18.67
C HIS A 107 -17.59 2.41 -17.89
N VAL A 108 -17.50 3.54 -18.61
CA VAL A 108 -17.48 4.85 -17.96
C VAL A 108 -18.86 5.10 -17.38
N ALA A 109 -19.01 4.87 -16.07
CA ALA A 109 -20.15 5.43 -15.35
C ALA A 109 -20.03 6.97 -15.41
N PRO A 110 -21.11 7.71 -15.71
CA PRO A 110 -21.08 9.15 -15.90
C PRO A 110 -21.08 9.83 -14.54
N TYR A 111 -19.96 9.79 -13.81
CA TYR A 111 -19.78 10.60 -12.62
C TYR A 111 -18.73 11.68 -12.89
N PRO A 112 -19.13 12.96 -12.96
CA PRO A 112 -18.18 14.05 -13.01
C PRO A 112 -17.47 14.17 -11.64
N PHE A 113 -16.16 14.46 -11.65
CA PHE A 113 -15.30 14.75 -10.49
C PHE A 113 -14.68 13.57 -9.70
N THR A 114 -14.18 12.52 -10.35
CA THR A 114 -13.60 11.34 -9.66
C THR A 114 -12.16 11.47 -9.13
N THR A 115 -11.48 12.61 -9.29
CA THR A 115 -10.06 12.77 -8.88
C THR A 115 -9.86 13.06 -7.38
N GLY A 116 -10.55 12.33 -6.51
CA GLY A 116 -10.46 12.51 -5.05
C GLY A 116 -10.52 11.25 -4.21
N TYR A 117 -10.73 10.07 -4.79
CA TYR A 117 -10.91 8.81 -4.06
C TYR A 117 -10.13 7.66 -4.72
N PRO A 118 -9.74 6.61 -3.97
CA PRO A 118 -9.16 5.43 -4.56
C PRO A 118 -10.16 4.69 -5.45
N GLU A 119 -9.77 4.37 -6.68
CA GLU A 119 -10.60 3.58 -7.60
C GLU A 119 -10.03 2.15 -7.79
N PRO A 120 -10.66 1.13 -7.19
CA PRO A 120 -10.24 -0.25 -7.42
C PRO A 120 -10.67 -0.75 -8.81
N GLY A 121 -9.82 -1.55 -9.44
CA GLY A 121 -10.13 -2.28 -10.66
C GLY A 121 -9.34 -3.57 -10.74
N MET A 122 -9.90 -4.60 -11.37
CA MET A 122 -9.27 -5.93 -11.43
C MET A 122 -8.52 -6.09 -12.75
N MET A 123 -7.20 -6.18 -12.69
CA MET A 123 -6.34 -6.54 -13.82
C MET A 123 -6.26 -8.06 -13.94
N PRO A 124 -6.76 -8.67 -15.04
CA PRO A 124 -6.64 -10.10 -15.24
C PRO A 124 -5.19 -10.50 -15.55
N HIS A 125 -4.76 -11.63 -15.00
CA HIS A 125 -3.51 -12.28 -15.37
C HIS A 125 -3.70 -13.78 -15.32
N GLU A 126 -3.66 -14.44 -16.48
CA GLU A 126 -3.99 -15.86 -16.62
C GLU A 126 -5.37 -16.17 -15.99
N ASP A 127 -5.42 -17.02 -14.98
CA ASP A 127 -6.61 -17.43 -14.23
C ASP A 127 -6.74 -16.75 -12.84
N ILE A 128 -5.90 -15.75 -12.56
CA ILE A 128 -5.98 -14.90 -11.37
C ILE A 128 -6.21 -13.43 -11.74
N ARG A 129 -6.41 -12.59 -10.72
CA ARG A 129 -6.62 -11.15 -10.89
C ARG A 129 -5.81 -10.38 -9.87
N PHE A 130 -5.14 -9.31 -10.31
CA PHE A 130 -4.53 -8.31 -9.43
C PHE A 130 -5.51 -7.17 -9.21
N GLN A 131 -5.61 -6.65 -7.99
CA GLN A 131 -6.42 -5.48 -7.68
C GLN A 131 -5.56 -4.23 -7.84
N LEU A 132 -5.82 -3.44 -8.87
CA LEU A 132 -5.21 -2.14 -9.10
C LEU A 132 -6.04 -1.06 -8.40
N VAL A 133 -5.42 -0.28 -7.53
CA VAL A 133 -6.06 0.86 -6.88
C VAL A 133 -5.48 2.14 -7.49
N ASP A 134 -6.25 2.85 -8.31
CA ASP A 134 -5.84 4.17 -8.81
C ASP A 134 -5.92 5.17 -7.67
N LEU A 135 -4.79 5.80 -7.36
CA LEU A 135 -4.71 6.82 -6.33
C LEU A 135 -4.61 8.20 -6.99
N PRO A 136 -5.22 9.24 -6.37
CA PRO A 136 -5.09 10.61 -6.84
C PRO A 136 -3.61 10.99 -6.97
N ALA A 137 -3.34 11.90 -7.91
CA ALA A 137 -1.98 12.36 -8.18
C ALA A 137 -1.30 12.84 -6.89
N VAL A 138 -0.07 12.38 -6.69
CA VAL A 138 0.75 12.79 -5.56
C VAL A 138 1.44 14.08 -5.96
N SER A 139 1.01 15.20 -5.39
CA SER A 139 1.69 16.49 -5.52
C SER A 139 1.71 17.25 -4.20
N PRO A 140 2.73 18.09 -3.94
CA PRO A 140 2.78 18.93 -2.74
C PRO A 140 1.57 19.89 -2.62
N GLU A 141 1.03 20.31 -3.76
CA GLU A 141 -0.08 21.29 -3.85
C GLU A 141 -1.43 20.71 -3.44
N ARG A 142 -1.61 19.38 -3.53
CA ARG A 142 -2.82 18.67 -3.12
C ARG A 142 -2.49 17.52 -2.17
N PRO A 143 -2.22 17.80 -0.88
CA PRO A 143 -1.92 16.76 0.09
C PRO A 143 -3.15 15.89 0.36
N VAL A 144 -3.05 14.62 -0.01
CA VAL A 144 -4.07 13.61 0.24
C VAL A 144 -3.81 12.99 1.62
N SER A 145 -4.54 13.45 2.64
CA SER A 145 -4.30 13.07 4.04
C SER A 145 -4.47 11.57 4.34
N TRP A 146 -5.24 10.87 3.52
CA TRP A 146 -5.54 9.44 3.66
C TRP A 146 -4.62 8.52 2.84
N LEU A 147 -3.66 9.08 2.10
CA LEU A 147 -2.80 8.32 1.19
C LEU A 147 -2.06 7.16 1.89
N ALA A 148 -1.52 7.39 3.09
CA ALA A 148 -0.84 6.35 3.86
C ALA A 148 -1.77 5.17 4.18
N SER A 149 -2.99 5.45 4.64
CA SER A 149 -3.96 4.40 4.99
C SER A 149 -4.48 3.63 3.78
N ALA A 150 -4.50 4.24 2.59
CA ALA A 150 -4.80 3.51 1.36
C ALA A 150 -3.63 2.62 0.91
N LEU A 151 -2.41 2.96 1.29
CA LEU A 151 -1.19 2.22 0.97
C LEU A 151 -0.88 1.10 1.98
N GLU A 152 -1.39 1.19 3.21
CA GLU A 152 -1.21 0.16 4.26
C GLU A 152 -1.63 -1.25 3.83
N THR A 153 -2.61 -1.36 2.93
CA THR A 153 -3.14 -2.63 2.45
C THR A 153 -2.53 -3.09 1.12
N ALA A 154 -1.67 -2.27 0.51
CA ALA A 154 -1.04 -2.58 -0.77
C ALA A 154 0.16 -3.51 -0.58
N ASP A 155 0.31 -4.49 -1.46
CA ASP A 155 1.47 -5.39 -1.50
C ASP A 155 2.66 -4.74 -2.24
N ALA A 156 2.37 -3.85 -3.18
CA ALA A 156 3.37 -3.14 -3.97
C ALA A 156 2.82 -1.83 -4.57
N ALA A 157 3.73 -0.95 -4.97
CA ALA A 157 3.43 0.31 -5.66
C ALA A 157 3.83 0.26 -7.14
N LEU A 158 2.97 0.78 -8.02
CA LEU A 158 3.25 1.05 -9.41
C LEU A 158 3.49 2.56 -9.57
N LEU A 159 4.76 2.99 -9.62
CA LEU A 159 5.13 4.38 -9.76
C LEU A 159 5.10 4.77 -11.25
N VAL A 160 4.05 5.46 -11.67
CA VAL A 160 3.83 5.87 -13.06
C VAL A 160 4.46 7.23 -13.31
N VAL A 161 5.31 7.33 -14.33
CA VAL A 161 5.99 8.57 -14.73
C VAL A 161 5.83 8.81 -16.23
N ASP A 162 6.01 10.05 -16.67
CA ASP A 162 6.05 10.42 -18.08
C ASP A 162 7.45 10.97 -18.40
N LEU A 163 8.24 10.21 -19.17
CA LEU A 163 9.61 10.61 -19.51
C LEU A 163 9.67 11.77 -20.51
N GLY A 164 8.55 12.07 -21.19
CA GLY A 164 8.47 13.23 -22.08
C GLY A 164 8.32 14.57 -21.34
N ASP A 165 8.08 14.53 -20.03
CA ASP A 165 8.02 15.73 -19.20
C ASP A 165 9.42 16.15 -18.77
N VAL A 166 9.78 17.42 -19.05
CA VAL A 166 11.08 17.99 -18.69
C VAL A 166 11.33 18.04 -17.19
N ALA A 167 10.27 18.05 -16.37
CA ALA A 167 10.35 18.12 -14.92
C ALA A 167 10.18 16.73 -14.25
N VAL A 168 10.31 15.63 -15.00
CA VAL A 168 10.04 14.28 -14.50
C VAL A 168 10.91 13.91 -13.28
N VAL A 169 12.15 14.36 -13.22
CA VAL A 169 13.06 14.10 -12.10
C VAL A 169 12.55 14.80 -10.84
N GLU A 170 12.28 16.10 -10.92
CA GLU A 170 11.74 16.91 -9.83
C GLU A 170 10.37 16.42 -9.38
N GLN A 171 9.53 15.97 -10.32
CA GLN A 171 8.23 15.38 -10.03
C GLN A 171 8.36 14.09 -9.20
N VAL A 172 9.27 13.19 -9.56
CA VAL A 172 9.50 11.95 -8.81
C VAL A 172 10.08 12.23 -7.43
N GLU A 173 11.02 13.17 -7.33
CA GLU A 173 11.54 13.63 -6.03
C GLU A 173 10.42 14.20 -5.15
N ALA A 174 9.52 15.01 -5.72
CA ALA A 174 8.37 15.54 -5.00
C ALA A 174 7.41 14.44 -4.54
N VAL A 175 7.17 13.41 -5.35
CA VAL A 175 6.39 12.23 -4.94
C VAL A 175 7.05 11.54 -3.76
N HIS A 176 8.36 11.29 -3.81
CA HIS A 176 9.08 10.70 -2.69
C HIS A 176 9.06 11.57 -1.43
N ALA A 177 9.14 12.89 -1.56
CA ALA A 177 9.03 13.81 -0.44
C ALA A 177 7.65 13.72 0.24
N VAL A 178 6.58 13.76 -0.54
CA VAL A 178 5.20 13.65 -0.02
C VAL A 178 4.96 12.29 0.65
N LEU A 179 5.49 11.20 0.09
CA LEU A 179 5.41 9.88 0.70
C LEU A 179 6.19 9.82 2.02
N ARG A 180 7.39 10.40 2.07
CA ARG A 180 8.22 10.44 3.29
C ARG A 180 7.57 11.25 4.41
N GLU A 181 6.95 12.38 4.10
CA GLU A 181 6.15 13.16 5.07
C GLU A 181 5.00 12.35 5.69
N ARG A 182 4.57 11.29 4.99
CA ARG A 182 3.53 10.35 5.41
C ARG A 182 4.09 9.03 5.93
N ARG A 183 5.41 8.95 6.17
CA ARG A 183 6.12 7.75 6.61
C ARG A 183 5.93 6.57 5.65
N VAL A 184 5.83 6.84 4.36
CA VAL A 184 5.81 5.82 3.31
C VAL A 184 7.13 5.92 2.54
N THR A 185 7.83 4.80 2.42
CA THR A 185 9.06 4.68 1.65
C THR A 185 8.87 3.64 0.56
N LEU A 186 9.12 4.05 -0.69
CA LEU A 186 9.17 3.11 -1.80
C LEU A 186 10.55 2.44 -1.83
N THR A 187 10.59 1.13 -1.96
CA THR A 187 11.81 0.33 -1.93
C THR A 187 12.03 -0.39 -3.26
N ASP A 188 13.23 -0.91 -3.47
CA ASP A 188 13.44 -1.92 -4.50
C ASP A 188 12.79 -3.25 -4.08
N TRP A 189 12.83 -4.22 -4.99
CA TRP A 189 12.30 -5.58 -4.79
C TRP A 189 13.36 -6.57 -4.32
N ARG A 190 14.53 -6.09 -3.86
CA ARG A 190 15.59 -6.99 -3.37
C ARG A 190 15.19 -7.52 -1.99
N GLU A 191 15.43 -8.81 -1.76
CA GLU A 191 15.08 -9.45 -0.49
C GLU A 191 15.65 -8.68 0.71
N PRO A 192 14.93 -8.64 1.86
CA PRO A 192 15.44 -8.09 3.12
C PRO A 192 16.52 -8.99 3.77
N ALA A 193 17.28 -9.77 2.99
CA ALA A 193 18.34 -10.63 3.50
C ALA A 193 19.63 -9.85 3.86
N ALA A 194 19.81 -8.62 3.35
CA ALA A 194 21.03 -7.84 3.58
C ALA A 194 20.96 -6.86 4.76
N GLU A 195 19.79 -6.64 5.37
CA GLU A 195 19.67 -5.76 6.56
C GLU A 195 20.01 -6.51 7.88
N ALA A 196 20.17 -7.84 7.84
CA ALA A 196 20.65 -8.63 8.97
C ALA A 196 22.18 -8.62 9.14
N ALA A 197 22.94 -8.06 8.18
CA ALA A 197 24.40 -8.06 8.19
C ALA A 197 24.98 -6.63 8.11
N GLY A 198 24.76 -5.85 9.18
CA GLY A 198 25.76 -4.89 9.65
C GLY A 198 26.10 -3.70 8.74
N ALA A 199 25.13 -3.13 8.03
CA ALA A 199 25.32 -1.84 7.38
C ALA A 199 24.55 -0.75 8.14
N SER A 200 25.20 -0.15 9.14
CA SER A 200 24.84 1.18 9.62
C SER A 200 25.11 2.19 8.49
N ALA A 201 24.12 2.43 7.63
CA ALA A 201 24.11 3.57 6.74
C ALA A 201 23.00 4.51 7.23
N ALA A 202 23.41 5.68 7.69
CA ALA A 202 22.55 6.71 8.22
C ALA A 202 21.37 7.03 7.27
N GLY A 203 20.15 6.92 7.77
CA GLY A 203 18.95 7.35 7.07
C GLY A 203 17.67 6.76 7.65
N ASP A 204 17.14 7.40 8.70
CA ASP A 204 15.73 7.36 9.11
C ASP A 204 15.09 5.95 9.21
N ASP A 205 15.59 5.14 10.14
CA ASP A 205 15.03 3.82 10.45
C ASP A 205 13.80 3.97 11.37
N ASP A 206 12.75 4.63 10.87
CA ASP A 206 11.46 4.71 11.56
C ASP A 206 10.79 3.32 11.45
N PRO A 207 10.67 2.54 12.54
CA PRO A 207 10.04 1.22 12.53
C PRO A 207 8.54 1.29 12.19
N PHE A 208 7.95 2.49 12.20
CA PHE A 208 6.57 2.73 11.80
C PHE A 208 6.43 3.20 10.35
N ALA A 209 7.53 3.30 9.59
CA ALA A 209 7.46 3.64 8.19
C ALA A 209 6.97 2.44 7.36
N LEU A 210 5.92 2.67 6.58
CA LEU A 210 5.42 1.72 5.60
C LEU A 210 6.44 1.62 4.45
N ARG A 211 7.03 0.44 4.26
CA ARG A 211 7.94 0.16 3.15
C ARG A 211 7.22 -0.63 2.08
N LEU A 212 7.12 -0.08 0.87
CA LEU A 212 6.43 -0.69 -0.25
C LEU A 212 7.37 -0.92 -1.43
N PRO A 213 7.53 -2.16 -1.91
CA PRO A 213 8.32 -2.42 -3.10
C PRO A 213 7.66 -1.76 -4.31
N ALA A 214 8.46 -1.05 -5.12
CA ALA A 214 7.97 -0.24 -6.22
C ALA A 214 8.44 -0.76 -7.58
N LEU A 215 7.51 -0.83 -8.54
CA LEU A 215 7.79 -1.00 -9.97
C LEU A 215 7.55 0.34 -10.66
N LEU A 216 8.55 0.87 -11.35
CA LEU A 216 8.42 2.10 -12.12
C LEU A 216 7.85 1.81 -13.51
N LEU A 217 6.78 2.50 -13.87
CA LEU A 217 6.14 2.42 -15.18
C LEU A 217 6.34 3.74 -15.92
N ALA A 218 7.28 3.78 -16.85
CA ALA A 218 7.50 4.93 -17.73
C ALA A 218 6.46 4.91 -18.83
N ASN A 219 5.34 5.59 -18.58
CA ASN A 219 4.19 5.65 -19.46
C ASN A 219 4.43 6.62 -20.61
N LYS A 220 3.53 6.59 -21.61
CA LYS A 220 3.61 7.38 -22.85
C LYS A 220 4.86 7.11 -23.69
N ALA A 221 5.39 5.89 -23.60
CA ALA A 221 6.52 5.43 -24.41
C ALA A 221 6.28 5.48 -25.93
N ASP A 222 5.04 5.71 -26.38
CA ASP A 222 4.68 5.96 -27.78
C ASP A 222 5.16 7.33 -28.30
N GLY A 223 5.44 8.29 -27.42
CA GLY A 223 6.00 9.59 -27.80
C GLY A 223 7.52 9.63 -27.93
N LEU A 224 8.21 8.54 -27.58
CA LEU A 224 9.67 8.48 -27.48
C LEU A 224 10.26 7.64 -28.62
N ALA A 225 11.41 8.07 -29.15
CA ALA A 225 12.08 7.34 -30.22
C ALA A 225 12.67 6.01 -29.71
N ASP A 226 13.34 6.06 -28.56
CA ASP A 226 13.87 4.88 -27.86
C ASP A 226 13.55 4.96 -26.36
N ALA A 227 12.33 4.57 -26.02
CA ALA A 227 11.84 4.62 -24.65
C ALA A 227 12.70 3.80 -23.65
N ASP A 228 13.32 2.70 -24.11
CA ASP A 228 14.12 1.83 -23.24
C ASP A 228 15.52 2.42 -22.98
N ALA A 229 16.09 3.16 -23.93
CA ALA A 229 17.31 3.94 -23.71
C ALA A 229 17.04 5.15 -22.81
N GLU A 230 15.97 5.90 -23.06
CA GLU A 230 15.60 7.06 -22.25
C GLU A 230 15.30 6.67 -20.80
N LEU A 231 14.58 5.56 -20.59
CA LEU A 231 14.31 5.04 -19.25
C LEU A 231 15.61 4.71 -18.50
N ARG A 232 16.59 4.10 -19.16
CA ARG A 232 17.89 3.79 -18.53
C ARG A 232 18.62 5.06 -18.07
N VAL A 233 18.66 6.08 -18.94
CA VAL A 233 19.26 7.38 -18.60
C VAL A 233 18.52 8.02 -17.44
N PHE A 234 17.19 8.02 -17.47
CA PHE A 234 16.36 8.58 -16.41
C PHE A 234 16.63 7.93 -15.05
N LEU A 235 16.70 6.59 -14.99
CA LEU A 235 17.00 5.88 -13.74
C LEU A 235 18.37 6.25 -13.16
N GLU A 236 19.38 6.43 -14.02
CA GLU A 236 20.72 6.83 -13.61
C GLU A 236 20.73 8.27 -13.06
N VAL A 237 20.12 9.21 -13.79
CA VAL A 237 20.04 10.63 -13.39
C VAL A 237 19.23 10.81 -12.11
N ALA A 238 18.09 10.12 -11.98
CA ALA A 238 17.25 10.19 -10.79
C ALA A 238 17.79 9.34 -9.62
N GLY A 239 18.88 8.58 -9.82
CA GLY A 239 19.46 7.71 -8.79
C GLY A 239 18.53 6.59 -8.32
N LEU A 240 17.55 6.21 -9.14
CA LEU A 240 16.52 5.23 -8.78
C LEU A 240 16.99 3.80 -9.06
N ARG A 241 16.71 2.90 -8.12
CA ARG A 241 17.05 1.47 -8.21
C ARG A 241 15.84 0.56 -8.40
N TYR A 242 14.68 1.15 -8.67
CA TYR A 242 13.48 0.38 -8.90
C TYR A 242 13.62 -0.44 -10.20
N PRO A 243 13.07 -1.65 -10.24
CA PRO A 243 12.74 -2.26 -11.52
C PRO A 243 11.83 -1.31 -12.30
N ALA A 244 11.99 -1.28 -13.62
CA ALA A 244 11.29 -0.33 -14.46
C ALA A 244 10.88 -0.94 -15.81
N LEU A 245 9.74 -0.51 -16.32
CA LEU A 245 9.22 -0.89 -17.64
C LEU A 245 8.76 0.36 -18.40
N ALA A 246 9.17 0.47 -19.67
CA ALA A 246 8.60 1.44 -20.60
C ALA A 246 7.26 0.91 -21.11
N VAL A 247 6.19 1.69 -20.93
CA VAL A 247 4.82 1.29 -21.25
C VAL A 247 4.07 2.41 -21.97
N SER A 248 2.99 2.04 -22.65
CA SER A 248 2.07 3.00 -23.26
C SER A 248 0.64 2.55 -23.03
N ALA A 249 -0.11 3.33 -22.23
CA ALA A 249 -1.55 3.12 -22.06
C ALA A 249 -2.30 3.27 -23.40
N THR A 250 -1.82 4.11 -24.30
CA THR A 250 -2.41 4.39 -25.62
C THR A 250 -2.26 3.21 -26.58
N THR A 251 -1.04 2.74 -26.78
CA THR A 251 -0.73 1.69 -27.78
C THR A 251 -0.80 0.28 -27.21
N GLY A 252 -0.71 0.14 -25.88
CA GLY A 252 -0.58 -1.15 -25.21
C GLY A 252 0.84 -1.67 -25.12
N ARG A 253 1.86 -0.94 -25.61
CA ARG A 253 3.28 -1.32 -25.48
C ARG A 253 3.62 -1.60 -24.02
N GLY A 254 4.34 -2.69 -23.77
CA GLY A 254 4.88 -3.06 -22.46
C GLY A 254 3.86 -3.59 -21.43
N LEU A 255 2.55 -3.36 -21.62
CA LEU A 255 1.52 -3.72 -20.63
C LEU A 255 1.44 -5.22 -20.34
N GLY A 256 1.65 -6.06 -21.37
CA GLY A 256 1.65 -7.52 -21.21
C GLY A 256 2.78 -8.06 -20.33
N GLN A 257 3.83 -7.27 -20.07
CA GLN A 257 4.95 -7.67 -19.21
C GLN A 257 4.64 -7.47 -17.73
N ILE A 258 3.71 -6.56 -17.39
CA ILE A 258 3.41 -6.16 -16.00
C ILE A 258 2.90 -7.37 -15.20
N GLY A 259 1.92 -8.11 -15.72
CA GLY A 259 1.34 -9.28 -15.05
C GLY A 259 2.37 -10.37 -14.70
N PRO A 260 3.09 -10.92 -15.70
CA PRO A 260 4.14 -11.92 -15.45
C PRO A 260 5.24 -11.42 -14.50
N TRP A 261 5.62 -10.14 -14.62
CA TRP A 261 6.63 -9.54 -13.76
C TRP A 261 6.16 -9.51 -12.30
N LEU A 262 4.94 -9.03 -12.04
CA LEU A 262 4.35 -8.98 -10.70
C LEU A 262 4.17 -10.38 -10.13
N PHE A 263 3.66 -11.31 -10.92
CA PHE A 263 3.46 -12.70 -10.52
C PHE A 263 4.76 -13.32 -9.97
N GLY A 264 5.86 -13.15 -10.71
CA GLY A 264 7.16 -13.68 -10.33
C GLY A 264 7.78 -13.00 -9.10
N HIS A 265 7.67 -11.66 -9.01
CA HIS A 265 8.33 -10.88 -7.96
C HIS A 265 7.55 -10.86 -6.63
N LEU A 266 6.22 -10.95 -6.67
CA LEU A 266 5.38 -11.15 -5.47
C LEU A 266 5.42 -12.60 -4.96
N GLY A 267 6.15 -13.48 -5.65
CA GLY A 267 6.27 -14.87 -5.30
C GLY A 267 4.93 -15.59 -5.29
N ILE A 268 4.01 -15.23 -6.19
CA ILE A 268 2.67 -15.81 -6.23
C ILE A 268 2.74 -17.22 -6.80
N ALA A 269 1.95 -18.11 -6.22
CA ALA A 269 1.73 -19.48 -6.66
C ALA A 269 0.23 -19.77 -6.73
N ARG A 270 -0.20 -20.40 -7.81
CA ARG A 270 -1.57 -20.86 -7.97
C ARG A 270 -1.63 -22.33 -7.62
N VAL A 271 -2.51 -22.66 -6.69
CA VAL A 271 -2.74 -24.04 -6.28
C VAL A 271 -4.18 -24.40 -6.54
N TYR A 272 -4.36 -25.48 -7.28
CA TYR A 272 -5.67 -26.01 -7.62
C TYR A 272 -6.06 -27.07 -6.59
N THR A 273 -7.35 -27.25 -6.38
CA THR A 273 -7.83 -28.30 -5.49
C THR A 273 -8.69 -29.29 -6.24
N LYS A 274 -8.74 -30.51 -5.71
CA LYS A 274 -9.64 -31.54 -6.19
C LYS A 274 -10.21 -32.33 -5.02
N ALA A 275 -11.45 -32.80 -5.19
CA ALA A 275 -12.04 -33.73 -4.26
C ALA A 275 -11.62 -35.17 -4.62
N PRO A 276 -11.56 -36.09 -3.63
CA PRO A 276 -11.29 -37.50 -3.88
C PRO A 276 -12.20 -38.08 -4.97
N GLY A 277 -11.58 -38.67 -6.00
CA GLY A 277 -12.29 -39.28 -7.13
C GLY A 277 -12.90 -38.30 -8.14
N ARG A 278 -12.63 -37.00 -8.03
CA ARG A 278 -13.07 -35.97 -9.00
C ARG A 278 -11.88 -35.35 -9.74
N PRO A 279 -12.10 -34.83 -10.96
CA PRO A 279 -11.10 -34.02 -11.64
C PRO A 279 -10.83 -32.73 -10.86
N PRO A 280 -9.63 -32.13 -11.01
CA PRO A 280 -9.32 -30.84 -10.42
C PRO A 280 -10.14 -29.69 -11.02
N ASP A 281 -10.46 -28.71 -10.18
CA ASP A 281 -10.98 -27.43 -10.65
C ASP A 281 -9.80 -26.54 -11.04
N LEU A 282 -9.57 -26.41 -12.36
CA LEU A 282 -8.52 -25.57 -12.93
C LEU A 282 -8.98 -24.15 -13.24
N GLY A 283 -10.26 -23.82 -13.01
CA GLY A 283 -10.80 -22.49 -13.28
C GLY A 283 -10.75 -21.55 -12.07
N ARG A 284 -10.48 -22.08 -10.88
CA ARG A 284 -10.49 -21.34 -9.61
C ARG A 284 -9.28 -21.75 -8.76
N PRO A 285 -8.08 -21.26 -9.09
CA PRO A 285 -6.93 -21.47 -8.23
C PRO A 285 -7.11 -20.77 -6.88
N PHE A 286 -6.52 -21.34 -5.85
CA PHE A 286 -6.17 -20.61 -4.65
C PHE A 286 -4.86 -19.87 -4.88
N VAL A 287 -4.82 -18.60 -4.48
CA VAL A 287 -3.60 -17.78 -4.54
C VAL A 287 -2.83 -18.00 -3.24
N LEU A 288 -1.58 -18.43 -3.39
CA LEU A 288 -0.61 -18.56 -2.32
C LEU A 288 0.67 -17.79 -2.67
N HIS A 289 1.56 -17.65 -1.69
CA HIS A 289 2.89 -17.08 -1.84
C HIS A 289 3.97 -18.13 -1.56
N ARG A 290 5.17 -17.91 -2.12
CA ARG A 290 6.34 -18.77 -1.90
C ARG A 290 6.58 -19.01 -0.40
N GLY A 291 6.80 -20.27 -0.07
CA GLY A 291 7.01 -20.73 1.32
C GLY A 291 5.74 -21.18 2.03
N GLN A 292 4.55 -20.97 1.46
CA GLN A 292 3.31 -21.51 2.00
C GLN A 292 3.16 -23.01 1.73
N THR A 293 2.30 -23.64 2.52
CA THR A 293 2.22 -25.09 2.69
C THR A 293 0.84 -25.64 2.36
N VAL A 294 0.71 -26.97 2.34
CA VAL A 294 -0.58 -27.67 2.23
C VAL A 294 -1.57 -27.24 3.32
N GLU A 295 -1.10 -26.95 4.53
CA GLU A 295 -1.98 -26.42 5.59
C GLU A 295 -2.59 -25.06 5.22
N ASP A 296 -1.82 -24.18 4.58
CA ASP A 296 -2.32 -22.88 4.13
C ASP A 296 -3.39 -23.05 3.05
N VAL A 297 -3.19 -23.98 2.12
CA VAL A 297 -4.22 -24.36 1.14
C VAL A 297 -5.48 -24.84 1.84
N ALA A 298 -5.36 -25.72 2.83
CA ALA A 298 -6.50 -26.23 3.60
C ALA A 298 -7.25 -25.09 4.31
N ARG A 299 -6.54 -24.10 4.84
CA ARG A 299 -7.12 -22.92 5.51
C ARG A 299 -7.89 -22.02 4.54
N LEU A 300 -7.38 -21.85 3.32
CA LEU A 300 -8.05 -21.11 2.25
C LEU A 300 -9.32 -21.80 1.76
N VAL A 301 -9.33 -23.14 1.72
CA VAL A 301 -10.55 -23.92 1.43
C VAL A 301 -11.57 -23.76 2.56
N HIS A 302 -11.19 -24.08 3.79
CA HIS A 302 -12.01 -23.87 4.99
C HIS A 302 -11.20 -24.05 6.28
N LYS A 303 -11.50 -23.24 7.32
CA LYS A 303 -10.77 -23.31 8.62
C LYS A 303 -10.79 -24.70 9.27
N ASP A 304 -11.87 -25.46 9.09
CA ASP A 304 -11.97 -26.81 9.65
C ASP A 304 -11.05 -27.81 8.94
N PHE A 305 -10.87 -27.69 7.61
CA PHE A 305 -9.98 -28.59 6.86
C PHE A 305 -8.56 -28.48 7.39
N ALA A 306 -8.06 -27.26 7.61
CA ALA A 306 -6.75 -27.05 8.23
C ALA A 306 -6.64 -27.71 9.61
N ARG A 307 -7.71 -27.69 10.43
CA ARG A 307 -7.68 -28.31 11.77
C ARG A 307 -7.66 -29.84 11.70
N THR A 308 -8.46 -30.44 10.83
CA THR A 308 -8.65 -31.90 10.77
C THR A 308 -7.80 -32.60 9.71
N LEU A 309 -6.95 -31.86 8.97
CA LEU A 309 -6.10 -32.41 7.92
C LEU A 309 -5.19 -33.54 8.47
N LYS A 310 -5.36 -34.75 7.92
CA LYS A 310 -4.52 -35.92 8.22
C LYS A 310 -3.32 -35.97 7.28
N TYR A 311 -3.57 -35.83 5.98
CA TYR A 311 -2.56 -35.79 4.92
C TYR A 311 -3.16 -35.15 3.67
N ALA A 312 -2.31 -34.86 2.69
CA ALA A 312 -2.76 -34.48 1.36
C ALA A 312 -2.08 -35.33 0.28
N ARG A 313 -2.67 -35.31 -0.92
CA ARG A 313 -2.00 -35.77 -2.13
C ARG A 313 -1.74 -34.58 -3.04
N VAL A 314 -0.54 -34.52 -3.57
CA VAL A 314 -0.12 -33.42 -4.45
C VAL A 314 0.23 -33.98 -5.83
N TRP A 315 -0.24 -33.29 -6.86
CA TRP A 315 0.20 -33.48 -8.25
C TRP A 315 0.87 -32.19 -8.68
N GLY A 316 2.21 -32.22 -8.77
CA GLY A 316 3.04 -31.08 -9.13
C GLY A 316 4.07 -31.44 -10.19
N ARG A 317 4.80 -30.45 -10.69
CA ARG A 317 5.83 -30.66 -11.73
C ARG A 317 7.11 -31.30 -11.21
N ALA A 318 7.42 -31.14 -9.93
CA ALA A 318 8.71 -31.54 -9.33
C ALA A 318 8.68 -32.88 -8.57
N GLY A 319 7.53 -33.57 -8.53
CA GLY A 319 7.32 -34.76 -7.72
C GLY A 319 6.54 -35.86 -8.44
N PHE A 320 6.26 -36.94 -7.71
CA PHE A 320 5.42 -38.02 -8.22
C PHE A 320 3.94 -37.61 -8.20
N ALA A 321 3.22 -37.92 -9.27
CA ALA A 321 1.80 -37.67 -9.36
C ALA A 321 1.03 -38.36 -8.21
N GLY A 322 0.37 -37.57 -7.36
CA GLY A 322 -0.42 -38.06 -6.23
C GLY A 322 0.42 -38.47 -5.03
N GLN A 323 1.59 -37.86 -4.86
CA GLN A 323 2.46 -38.07 -3.71
C GLN A 323 1.71 -37.77 -2.40
N HIS A 324 1.77 -38.70 -1.45
CA HIS A 324 1.28 -38.44 -0.08
C HIS A 324 2.24 -37.51 0.65
N VAL A 325 1.71 -36.42 1.17
CA VAL A 325 2.48 -35.39 1.86
C VAL A 325 1.80 -34.98 3.17
N GLY A 326 2.63 -34.48 4.10
CA GLY A 326 2.16 -33.88 5.34
C GLY A 326 1.70 -32.43 5.18
N ARG A 327 1.26 -31.85 6.30
CA ARG A 327 0.73 -30.48 6.39
C ARG A 327 1.75 -29.41 6.02
N GLU A 328 2.99 -29.60 6.45
CA GLU A 328 4.12 -28.68 6.26
C GLU A 328 4.76 -28.77 4.87
N HIS A 329 4.22 -29.59 3.97
CA HIS A 329 4.78 -29.72 2.64
C HIS A 329 4.59 -28.40 1.86
N PRO A 330 5.67 -27.82 1.30
CA PRO A 330 5.57 -26.59 0.53
C PRO A 330 4.81 -26.86 -0.78
N VAL A 331 3.98 -25.90 -1.18
CA VAL A 331 3.27 -25.96 -2.46
C VAL A 331 3.91 -25.03 -3.49
N ALA A 332 3.84 -25.41 -4.76
CA ALA A 332 4.37 -24.67 -5.88
C ALA A 332 3.27 -24.22 -6.85
N ASP A 333 3.60 -23.25 -7.72
CA ASP A 333 2.69 -22.81 -8.77
C ASP A 333 2.34 -23.98 -9.70
N GLY A 334 1.05 -24.16 -9.95
CA GLY A 334 0.52 -25.23 -10.79
C GLY A 334 0.19 -26.52 -10.05
N ASP A 335 0.47 -26.62 -8.75
CA ASP A 335 0.18 -27.82 -7.98
C ASP A 335 -1.33 -28.05 -7.85
N VAL A 336 -1.72 -29.32 -7.91
CA VAL A 336 -3.07 -29.76 -7.56
C VAL A 336 -3.01 -30.47 -6.21
N VAL A 337 -3.89 -30.09 -5.28
CA VAL A 337 -3.95 -30.64 -3.92
C VAL A 337 -5.29 -31.33 -3.66
N GLU A 338 -5.25 -32.58 -3.23
CA GLU A 338 -6.40 -33.34 -2.68
C GLU A 338 -6.21 -33.46 -1.17
N LEU A 339 -7.10 -32.81 -0.41
CA LEU A 339 -7.03 -32.78 1.06
C LEU A 339 -7.78 -33.98 1.65
N HIS A 340 -7.17 -34.68 2.60
CA HIS A 340 -7.79 -35.77 3.34
C HIS A 340 -7.91 -35.44 4.83
N VAL A 341 -9.15 -35.31 5.28
CA VAL A 341 -9.55 -35.00 6.67
C VAL A 341 -10.02 -36.24 7.44
#